data_AF-A0A3D0W5N9-F1
#
_entry.id   AF-A0A3D0W5N9-F1
#
_cell.length_a   1.000
_cell.length_b   1.000
_cell.length_c   1.000
_cell.angle_alpha   90.00
_cell.angle_beta   90.00
_cell.angle_gamma   90.00
#
_symmetry.space_group_name_H-M   'P 1'
#
loop_
_entity.id
_entity.type
_entity.pdbx_description
1 polymer ?
#
loop_
_entity_poly.entity_id
_entity_poly.type
_entity_poly.pdbx_seq_one_letter_code
_entity_poly.pdbx_strand_id
1 'polypeptide(L)'
;VVNMEPRARLRLERLALVAVPFVYPGAEPIPLLSYTLEEINRLARIEQNISDYLYQNQTIWLKDGGLTQSEYNTFLSTLNEIGLNTALEIYQDAYDRMS
;
A
#
# COMPACT_ATOMS: atom_id res chain seq x y z
N VAL A 1 27.44 24.41 14.56
CA VAL A 1 26.77 24.08 13.28
C VAL A 1 26.89 22.59 13.08
N VAL A 2 25.77 21.86 12.99
CA VAL A 2 25.81 20.41 12.70
C VAL A 2 26.35 20.23 11.29
N ASN A 3 27.54 19.64 11.14
CA ASN A 3 28.13 19.41 9.84
C ASN A 3 27.49 18.16 9.23
N MET A 4 26.44 18.37 8.44
CA MET A 4 25.73 17.29 7.77
C MET A 4 26.64 16.69 6.68
N GLU A 5 26.85 15.38 6.78
CA GLU A 5 27.63 14.60 5.81
C GLU A 5 27.07 14.79 4.38
N PRO A 6 27.93 14.83 3.34
CA PRO A 6 27.51 15.16 1.98
C PRO A 6 26.32 14.35 1.43
N ARG A 7 26.22 13.04 1.71
CA ARG A 7 25.08 12.22 1.27
C ARG A 7 23.80 12.58 1.99
N ALA A 8 23.85 12.94 3.26
CA ALA A 8 22.68 13.43 3.99
C ALA A 8 22.13 14.72 3.37
N ARG A 9 23.01 15.65 2.96
CA ARG A 9 22.62 16.86 2.24
C ARG A 9 21.98 16.55 0.88
N LEU A 10 22.61 15.67 0.11
CA LEU A 10 22.10 15.25 -1.20
C LEU A 10 20.72 14.57 -1.09
N ARG A 11 20.46 13.80 -0.02
CA ARG A 11 19.13 13.21 0.23
C ARG A 11 18.07 14.29 0.45
N LEU A 12 18.36 15.30 1.26
CA LEU A 12 17.43 16.40 1.49
C LEU A 12 17.16 17.22 0.23
N GLU A 13 18.20 17.54 -0.54
CA GLU A 13 18.06 18.23 -1.83
C GLU A 13 17.17 17.44 -2.80
N ARG A 14 17.37 16.12 -2.89
CA ARG A 14 16.53 15.26 -3.73
C ARG A 14 15.09 15.22 -3.23
N LEU A 15 14.87 15.03 -1.92
CA LEU A 15 13.53 15.02 -1.35
C LEU A 15 12.79 16.33 -1.67
N ALA A 16 13.45 17.48 -1.54
CA ALA A 16 12.88 18.78 -1.86
C ALA A 16 12.50 18.93 -3.34
N LEU A 17 13.24 18.28 -4.26
CA LEU A 17 13.00 18.36 -5.70
C LEU A 17 11.96 17.36 -6.20
N VAL A 18 11.99 16.11 -5.71
CA VAL A 18 11.23 15.00 -6.31
C VAL A 18 10.09 14.47 -5.46
N ALA A 19 10.06 14.76 -4.17
CA ALA A 19 9.04 14.23 -3.27
C ALA A 19 8.16 15.35 -2.71
N VAL A 20 8.75 16.31 -1.99
CA VAL A 20 8.03 17.37 -1.26
C VAL A 20 6.99 18.11 -2.10
N PRO A 21 7.23 18.48 -3.38
CA PRO A 21 6.24 19.19 -4.19
C PRO A 21 4.98 18.38 -4.51
N PHE A 22 5.06 17.05 -4.38
CA PHE A 22 3.98 16.11 -4.70
C PHE A 22 3.36 15.48 -3.45
N VAL A 23 3.84 15.86 -2.26
CA VAL A 23 3.24 15.47 -0.98
C VAL A 23 2.10 16.42 -0.67
N TYR A 24 0.91 15.88 -0.40
CA TYR A 24 -0.24 16.71 -0.05
C TYR A 24 -0.05 17.35 1.34
N PRO A 25 -0.60 18.56 1.59
CA PRO A 25 -0.48 19.22 2.90
C PRO A 25 -1.03 18.35 4.03
N GLY A 26 -0.25 18.18 5.10
CA GLY A 26 -0.63 17.38 6.27
C GLY A 26 -0.45 15.86 6.09
N ALA A 27 0.28 15.42 5.06
CA ALA A 27 0.64 14.02 4.93
C ALA A 27 1.54 13.56 6.09
N GLU A 28 1.10 12.50 6.77
CA GLU A 28 1.90 11.79 7.76
C GLU A 28 2.49 10.52 7.13
N PRO A 29 3.77 10.19 7.39
CA PRO A 29 4.36 8.96 6.87
C PRO A 29 3.78 7.74 7.59
N ILE A 30 3.50 6.68 6.83
CA ILE A 30 3.26 5.36 7.43
C ILE A 30 4.59 4.84 7.97
N PRO A 31 4.70 4.49 9.27
CA PRO A 31 5.94 3.97 9.83
C PRO A 31 6.24 2.57 9.29
N LEU A 32 7.46 2.09 9.51
CA LEU A 32 7.80 0.70 9.18
C LEU A 32 7.05 -0.26 10.13
N LEU A 33 5.93 -0.80 9.65
CA LEU A 33 5.07 -1.69 10.41
C LEU A 33 5.80 -2.99 10.80
N SER A 34 5.58 -3.43 12.04
CA SER A 34 6.09 -4.70 12.56
C SER A 34 4.93 -5.67 12.79
N TYR A 35 5.08 -6.89 12.28
CA TYR A 35 4.05 -7.92 12.29
C TYR A 35 4.46 -9.12 13.15
N THR A 36 3.47 -9.80 13.72
CA THR A 36 3.66 -11.10 14.38
C THR A 36 3.86 -12.21 13.33
N LEU A 37 4.39 -13.36 13.75
CA LEU A 37 4.55 -14.51 12.85
C LEU A 37 3.19 -15.00 12.29
N GLU A 38 2.12 -14.91 13.09
CA GLU A 38 0.77 -15.28 12.65
C GLU A 38 0.27 -14.33 11.56
N GLU A 39 0.42 -13.02 11.77
CA GLU A 39 0.06 -11.99 10.81
C GLU A 39 0.81 -12.16 9.48
N ILE A 40 2.14 -12.39 9.54
CA ILE A 40 2.97 -12.66 8.35
C ILE A 40 2.43 -13.86 7.56
N ASN A 41 2.12 -14.97 8.24
CA ASN A 41 1.64 -16.17 7.58
C ASN A 41 0.25 -15.98 6.93
N ARG A 42 -0.62 -15.17 7.54
CA ARG A 42 -1.93 -14.83 6.98
C ARG A 42 -1.78 -13.89 5.78
N LEU A 43 -1.00 -12.82 5.93
CA LEU A 43 -0.74 -11.85 4.86
C LEU A 43 -0.12 -12.49 3.63
N ALA A 44 0.88 -13.37 3.78
CA ALA A 44 1.57 -14.00 2.65
C ALA A 44 0.61 -14.73 1.69
N ARG A 45 -0.46 -15.35 2.20
CA ARG A 45 -1.48 -16.02 1.38
C ARG A 45 -2.46 -15.03 0.77
N ILE A 46 -2.93 -14.07 1.56
CA ILE A 46 -3.93 -13.08 1.15
C ILE A 46 -3.35 -12.15 0.08
N GLU A 47 -2.16 -11.60 0.31
CA GLU A 47 -1.51 -10.64 -0.58
C GLU A 47 -1.20 -11.24 -1.95
N GLN A 48 -0.75 -12.50 -2.00
CA GLN A 48 -0.52 -13.19 -3.27
C GLN A 48 -1.82 -13.32 -4.08
N ASN A 49 -2.90 -13.80 -3.46
CA ASN A 49 -4.18 -13.97 -4.13
C ASN A 49 -4.81 -12.63 -4.56
N ILE A 50 -4.69 -11.59 -3.71
CA ILE A 50 -5.13 -10.23 -4.05
C ILE A 50 -4.35 -9.73 -5.27
N SER A 51 -3.02 -9.90 -5.26
CA SER A 51 -2.16 -9.45 -6.35
C SER A 51 -2.53 -10.15 -7.67
N ASP A 52 -2.68 -11.47 -7.65
CA ASP A 52 -3.06 -12.24 -8.84
C ASP A 52 -4.41 -11.80 -9.40
N TYR A 53 -5.41 -11.63 -8.54
CA TYR A 53 -6.73 -11.16 -8.95
C TYR A 53 -6.72 -9.73 -9.49
N LEU A 54 -5.96 -8.84 -8.83
CA LEU A 54 -5.79 -7.45 -9.27
C LEU A 54 -5.13 -7.38 -10.65
N TYR A 55 -4.04 -8.13 -10.88
CA TYR A 55 -3.33 -8.13 -12.15
C TYR A 55 -4.18 -8.67 -13.31
N GLN A 56 -4.96 -9.71 -13.07
CA GLN A 56 -5.89 -10.24 -14.06
C GLN A 56 -6.92 -9.18 -14.46
N ASN A 57 -7.54 -8.52 -13.47
CA ASN A 57 -8.54 -7.48 -13.71
C ASN A 57 -7.94 -6.25 -14.41
N GLN A 58 -6.76 -5.78 -13.99
CA GLN A 58 -6.05 -4.69 -14.67
C GLN A 58 -5.78 -5.02 -16.14
N THR A 59 -5.39 -6.26 -16.44
CA THR A 59 -5.16 -6.72 -17.82
C THR A 59 -6.45 -6.64 -18.66
N ILE A 60 -7.59 -7.05 -18.08
CA ILE A 60 -8.89 -6.94 -18.73
C ILE A 60 -9.24 -5.47 -18.98
N TRP A 61 -9.07 -4.59 -18.00
CA TRP A 61 -9.42 -3.17 -18.15
C TRP A 61 -8.58 -2.45 -19.18
N LEU A 62 -7.30 -2.80 -19.29
CA LEU A 62 -6.40 -2.28 -20.32
C LEU A 62 -6.80 -2.74 -21.73
N LYS A 63 -7.32 -3.97 -21.86
CA LYS A 63 -7.67 -4.56 -23.16
C LYS A 63 -9.08 -4.19 -23.63
N ASP A 64 -10.05 -4.28 -22.72
CA ASP A 64 -11.48 -4.26 -23.04
C ASP A 64 -12.19 -2.97 -22.55
N GLY A 65 -11.47 -2.10 -21.82
CA GLY A 65 -12.01 -0.84 -21.30
C GLY A 65 -12.41 -0.91 -19.82
N GLY A 66 -12.76 0.25 -19.26
CA GLY A 66 -13.04 0.41 -17.83
C GLY A 66 -14.27 -0.36 -17.34
N LEU A 67 -14.33 -0.57 -16.02
CA LEU A 67 -15.42 -1.28 -15.34
C LEU A 67 -16.75 -0.52 -15.38
N THR A 68 -17.83 -1.25 -15.60
CA THR A 68 -19.17 -0.80 -15.15
C THR A 68 -19.28 -0.86 -13.63
N GLN A 69 -20.26 -0.17 -13.06
CA GLN A 69 -20.50 -0.19 -11.61
C GLN A 69 -20.77 -1.61 -11.07
N SER A 70 -21.48 -2.46 -11.84
CA SER A 70 -21.77 -3.82 -11.41
C SER A 70 -20.50 -4.68 -11.34
N GLU A 71 -19.62 -4.54 -12.33
CA GLU A 71 -18.35 -5.27 -12.37
C GLU A 71 -17.42 -4.81 -11.24
N TYR A 72 -17.40 -3.50 -10.95
CA TYR A 72 -16.65 -2.96 -9.81
C TYR A 72 -17.13 -3.54 -8.47
N ASN A 73 -18.45 -3.66 -8.29
CA ASN A 73 -19.01 -4.25 -7.07
C ASN A 73 -18.63 -5.73 -6.93
N THR A 74 -18.67 -6.51 -8.02
CA THR A 74 -18.21 -7.90 -8.03
C THR A 74 -16.72 -8.00 -7.73
N PHE A 75 -15.90 -7.13 -8.31
CA PHE A 75 -14.46 -7.04 -8.03
C PHE A 75 -14.19 -6.81 -6.54
N LEU A 76 -14.89 -5.84 -5.93
CA LEU A 76 -14.76 -5.56 -4.50
C LEU A 76 -15.23 -6.72 -3.62
N SER A 77 -16.36 -7.35 -3.96
CA SER A 77 -16.86 -8.54 -3.25
C SER A 77 -15.83 -9.67 -3.28
N THR A 78 -15.24 -9.92 -4.44
CA THR A 78 -14.23 -10.98 -4.62
C THR A 78 -12.96 -10.68 -3.84
N LEU A 79 -12.49 -9.42 -3.82
CA LEU A 79 -11.36 -9.03 -2.97
C LEU A 79 -11.64 -9.26 -1.48
N ASN A 80 -12.85 -8.97 -1.02
CA ASN A 80 -13.26 -9.23 0.36
C ASN A 80 -13.30 -10.74 0.67
N GLU A 81 -13.78 -11.57 -0.25
CA GLU A 81 -13.76 -13.03 -0.14
C GLU A 81 -12.32 -13.60 -0.11
N ILE A 82 -11.40 -13.00 -0.86
CA ILE A 82 -9.96 -13.35 -0.83
C ILE A 82 -9.34 -13.01 0.53
N GLY A 83 -9.80 -11.93 1.17
CA GLY A 83 -9.36 -11.52 2.51
C GLY A 83 -8.88 -10.07 2.63
N LEU A 84 -9.28 -9.18 1.72
CA LEU A 84 -8.88 -7.76 1.77
C LEU A 84 -9.16 -7.12 3.13
N ASN A 85 -10.36 -7.32 3.69
CA ASN A 85 -10.70 -6.77 5.00
C ASN A 85 -9.77 -7.32 6.11
N THR A 86 -9.46 -8.62 6.07
CA THR A 86 -8.51 -9.22 7.01
C THR A 86 -7.10 -8.64 6.86
N ALA A 87 -6.63 -8.38 5.64
CA ALA A 87 -5.33 -7.73 5.44
C ALA A 87 -5.33 -6.30 6.00
N LEU A 88 -6.38 -5.53 5.73
CA LEU A 88 -6.54 -4.17 6.26
C LEU A 88 -6.58 -4.14 7.78
N GLU A 89 -7.28 -5.07 8.42
CA GLU A 89 -7.29 -5.22 9.88
C GLU A 89 -5.88 -5.49 10.42
N ILE A 90 -5.13 -6.43 9.82
CA ILE A 90 -3.75 -6.72 10.23
C ILE A 90 -2.85 -5.49 10.09
N TYR A 91 -2.97 -4.73 8.99
CA TYR A 91 -2.19 -3.50 8.80
C TYR A 91 -2.55 -2.44 9.83
N GLN A 92 -3.85 -2.28 10.14
CA GLN A 92 -4.31 -1.31 11.14
C GLN A 92 -3.83 -1.70 12.54
N ASP A 93 -3.96 -2.97 12.93
CA ASP A 93 -3.46 -3.48 14.21
C ASP A 93 -1.94 -3.27 14.35
N ALA A 94 -1.19 -3.48 13.26
CA ALA A 94 0.25 -3.25 13.24
C ALA A 94 0.61 -1.76 13.35
N TYR A 95 -0.18 -0.89 12.72
CA TYR A 95 -0.03 0.56 12.83
C TYR A 95 -0.34 1.05 14.25
N ASP A 96 -1.45 0.61 14.83
CA ASP A 96 -1.91 1.01 16.16
C ASP A 96 -0.93 0.61 17.27
N ARG A 97 -0.19 -0.49 17.10
CA ARG A 97 0.89 -0.88 18.03
C ARG A 97 2.08 0.09 18.03
N MET A 98 2.22 0.92 17.00
CA MET A 98 3.35 1.84 16.83
C MET A 98 3.02 3.29 17.19
N SER A 99 1.73 3.64 17.30
CA SER A 99 1.21 4.97 17.60
C SER A 99 0.82 5.14 19.06
#